data_AF-A0A817PBS6-F1
#
_entry.id   AF-A0A817PBS6-F1
#
_cell.length_a   1.000
_cell.length_b   1.000
_cell.length_c   1.000
_cell.angle_alpha   90.00
_cell.angle_beta   90.00
_cell.angle_gamma   90.00
#
_symmetry.space_group_name_H-M   'P 1'
#
loop_
_entity.id
_entity.type
_entity.pdbx_description
1 polymer ?
#
loop_
_entity_poly.entity_id
_entity_poly.type
_entity_poly.pdbx_seq_one_letter_code
_entity_poly.pdbx_strand_id
1 'polypeptide(L)'
;MGGHLSRSDFHWVYNDEPHTTRRKEMLQKYPQIKQLMGHDWRIAVQVVITVLIQIIMAILVRDLEWKYIWILTYIISGTLNHSLSISFHEIGHNLAFGNHKPMANRILGYIANLPLCIPSSVTFKKYHIDHHKFQGDDMLDPDLPTYFEIWLFRTSIGKFFYIVAQPLLYSVRPLLRVPKPVTLLEAINLLIEIIFDFTIFYFLGYKSLAYLFFGTVLGLGVHPISGHFLSEHYTFVEGYETYSYYGPLNYLTFNVGYHNEHHDFPNIPGYALPKLKKIAPDYYDNIPCHYSWLKVLYDFVFDPRLGPQSRIRRTIRSDALKLNNAIDLKSKSKVNEVLHDVIDNNNNTHSPHLSKEERKLMYMKKYSSKQHTTTSSNLEQTSTVITNGYHSKNE
;
A
#
# COMPACT_ATOMS: atom_id res chain seq x y z
N MET A 1 35.93 2.69 4.03
CA MET A 1 34.59 2.61 3.39
C MET A 1 33.55 2.59 4.50
N GLY A 2 32.60 3.53 4.53
CA GLY A 2 31.61 3.59 5.62
C GLY A 2 30.96 4.96 5.74
N GLY A 3 30.35 5.45 4.66
CA GLY A 3 29.63 6.72 4.68
C GLY A 3 28.48 6.67 5.69
N HIS A 4 28.31 7.75 6.45
CA HIS A 4 27.14 8.00 7.26
C HIS A 4 26.09 8.77 6.46
N LEU A 5 24.81 8.62 6.84
CA LEU A 5 23.73 9.40 6.27
C LEU A 5 23.97 10.91 6.41
N SER A 6 23.71 11.67 5.34
CA SER A 6 23.78 13.13 5.37
C SER A 6 22.56 13.78 6.05
N ARG A 7 21.46 13.03 6.21
CA ARG A 7 20.22 13.48 6.87
C ARG A 7 19.69 12.39 7.81
N SER A 8 19.20 12.78 8.98
CA SER A 8 18.66 11.85 9.99
C SER A 8 17.13 11.89 10.14
N ASP A 9 16.44 12.74 9.39
CA ASP A 9 14.98 12.85 9.40
C ASP A 9 14.39 12.70 7.98
N PHE A 10 13.07 12.59 7.90
CA PHE A 10 12.31 12.54 6.65
C PHE A 10 12.32 13.87 5.91
N HIS A 11 11.89 13.84 4.64
CA HIS A 11 11.54 15.06 3.93
C HIS A 11 10.07 15.39 4.17
N TRP A 12 9.80 16.45 4.94
CA TRP A 12 8.46 16.87 5.30
C TRP A 12 7.84 17.76 4.22
N VAL A 13 6.60 17.47 3.85
CA VAL A 13 5.83 18.29 2.89
C VAL A 13 4.43 18.59 3.43
N TYR A 14 3.86 19.69 2.93
CA TYR A 14 2.54 20.20 3.33
C TYR A 14 1.53 20.19 2.18
N ASN A 15 1.82 19.49 1.09
CA ASN A 15 0.90 19.21 -0.01
C ASN A 15 0.39 17.76 0.05
N ASP A 16 -0.77 17.52 -0.58
CA ASP A 16 -1.30 16.18 -0.78
C ASP A 16 -0.43 15.36 -1.75
N GLU A 17 -0.61 14.04 -1.74
CA GLU A 17 -0.01 13.15 -2.73
C GLU A 17 -0.46 13.54 -4.16
N PRO A 18 0.44 13.46 -5.16
CA PRO A 18 0.21 14.06 -6.47
C PRO A 18 -0.74 13.25 -7.37
N HIS A 19 -0.94 11.96 -7.11
CA HIS A 19 -1.60 11.02 -8.02
C HIS A 19 -3.10 11.26 -8.16
N THR A 20 -3.79 11.66 -7.08
CA THR A 20 -5.21 12.03 -7.18
C THR A 20 -5.42 13.21 -8.13
N THR A 21 -4.59 14.25 -8.01
CA THR A 21 -4.67 15.45 -8.87
C THR A 21 -4.29 15.11 -10.31
N ARG A 22 -3.14 14.44 -10.50
CA ARG A 22 -2.66 13.98 -11.81
C ARG A 22 -3.71 13.12 -12.55
N ARG A 23 -4.35 12.18 -11.86
CA ARG A 23 -5.46 11.36 -12.41
C ARG A 23 -6.59 12.22 -12.95
N LYS A 24 -7.04 13.21 -12.18
CA LYS A 24 -8.16 14.09 -12.56
C LYS A 24 -7.82 14.88 -13.82
N GLU A 25 -6.63 15.49 -13.87
CA GLU A 25 -6.17 16.27 -15.02
C GLU A 25 -6.01 15.40 -16.27
N MET A 26 -5.37 14.23 -16.12
CA MET A 26 -5.19 13.30 -17.24
C MET A 26 -6.51 12.78 -17.79
N LEU A 27 -7.51 12.51 -16.95
CA LEU A 27 -8.83 12.08 -17.44
C LEU A 27 -9.58 13.19 -18.18
N GLN A 28 -9.30 14.46 -17.87
CA GLN A 28 -9.85 15.61 -18.60
C GLN A 28 -9.15 15.78 -19.95
N LYS A 29 -7.81 15.70 -19.97
CA LYS A 29 -7.00 15.89 -21.19
C LYS A 29 -7.04 14.69 -22.14
N TYR A 30 -7.08 13.47 -21.59
CA TYR A 30 -6.99 12.19 -22.30
C TYR A 30 -8.11 11.23 -21.88
N PRO A 31 -9.38 11.51 -22.23
CA PRO A 31 -10.52 10.69 -21.81
C PRO A 31 -10.43 9.21 -22.27
N GLN A 32 -9.67 8.93 -23.33
CA GLN A 32 -9.40 7.57 -23.82
C GLN A 32 -8.68 6.67 -22.82
N ILE A 33 -8.04 7.22 -21.77
CA ILE A 33 -7.42 6.43 -20.69
C ILE A 33 -8.44 5.50 -20.03
N LYS A 34 -9.73 5.91 -19.95
CA LYS A 34 -10.80 5.08 -19.38
C LYS A 34 -10.96 3.73 -20.09
N GLN A 35 -10.58 3.63 -21.36
CA GLN A 35 -10.63 2.38 -22.13
C GLN A 35 -9.58 1.36 -21.68
N LEU A 36 -8.57 1.78 -20.93
CA LEU A 36 -7.54 0.89 -20.37
C LEU A 36 -7.95 0.32 -19.01
N MET A 37 -8.96 0.88 -18.36
CA MET A 37 -9.42 0.43 -17.04
C MET A 37 -10.17 -0.90 -17.17
N GLY A 38 -9.86 -1.87 -16.31
CA GLY A 38 -10.48 -3.18 -16.40
C GLY A 38 -9.78 -4.24 -15.56
N HIS A 39 -9.88 -5.49 -16.02
CA HIS A 39 -9.21 -6.63 -15.41
C HIS A 39 -8.51 -7.46 -16.50
N ASP A 40 -7.56 -8.29 -16.08
CA ASP A 40 -6.75 -9.17 -16.93
C ASP A 40 -6.67 -10.58 -16.36
N TRP A 41 -7.39 -11.51 -16.99
CA TRP A 41 -7.39 -12.92 -16.59
C TRP A 41 -6.02 -13.60 -16.75
N ARG A 42 -5.12 -13.04 -17.57
CA ARG A 42 -3.78 -13.60 -17.78
C ARG A 42 -2.93 -13.57 -16.51
N ILE A 43 -3.22 -12.64 -15.58
CA ILE A 43 -2.60 -12.62 -14.25
C ILE A 43 -2.82 -13.97 -13.54
N ALA A 44 -4.05 -14.50 -13.59
CA ALA A 44 -4.36 -15.79 -12.97
C ALA A 44 -3.56 -16.94 -13.58
N VAL A 45 -3.42 -16.94 -14.91
CA VAL A 45 -2.64 -17.96 -15.62
C VAL A 45 -1.15 -17.87 -15.29
N GLN A 46 -0.58 -16.67 -15.27
CA GLN A 46 0.81 -16.44 -14.89
C GLN A 46 1.10 -16.91 -13.46
N VAL A 47 0.20 -16.61 -12.52
CA VAL A 47 0.29 -17.06 -11.12
C VAL A 47 0.27 -18.58 -11.05
N VAL A 48 -0.74 -19.23 -11.64
CA VAL A 48 -0.88 -20.69 -11.56
C VAL A 48 0.32 -21.39 -12.20
N ILE A 49 0.78 -20.94 -13.37
CA ILE A 49 1.98 -21.49 -14.02
C ILE A 49 3.21 -21.32 -13.13
N THR A 50 3.39 -20.15 -12.52
CA THR A 50 4.55 -19.88 -11.66
C THR A 50 4.54 -20.76 -10.41
N VAL A 51 3.38 -20.96 -9.78
CA VAL A 51 3.22 -21.88 -8.64
C VAL A 51 3.53 -23.31 -9.04
N LEU A 52 3.03 -23.77 -10.20
CA LEU A 52 3.32 -25.11 -10.71
C LEU A 52 4.82 -25.31 -10.99
N ILE A 53 5.48 -24.32 -11.60
CA ILE A 53 6.93 -24.35 -11.80
C ILE A 53 7.65 -24.47 -10.46
N GLN A 54 7.24 -23.70 -9.44
CA GLN A 54 7.86 -23.80 -8.11
C GLN A 54 7.68 -25.16 -7.45
N ILE A 55 6.50 -25.78 -7.58
CA ILE A 55 6.27 -27.14 -7.06
C ILE A 55 7.13 -28.15 -7.82
N ILE A 56 7.22 -28.05 -9.14
CA ILE A 56 8.09 -28.94 -9.95
C ILE A 56 9.55 -28.77 -9.52
N MET A 57 10.03 -27.54 -9.39
CA MET A 57 11.39 -27.26 -8.94
C MET A 57 11.63 -27.79 -7.52
N ALA A 58 10.67 -27.64 -6.61
CA ALA A 58 10.75 -28.21 -5.27
C ALA A 58 10.90 -29.75 -5.30
N ILE A 59 10.25 -30.45 -6.23
CA ILE A 59 10.45 -31.89 -6.45
C ILE A 59 11.86 -32.18 -6.96
N LEU A 60 12.35 -31.41 -7.93
CA LEU A 60 13.65 -31.64 -8.57
C LEU A 60 14.84 -31.38 -7.62
N VAL A 61 14.72 -30.43 -6.70
CA VAL A 61 15.82 -30.08 -5.77
C VAL A 61 15.96 -31.00 -4.57
N ARG A 62 14.96 -31.86 -4.30
CA ARG A 62 14.86 -32.63 -3.04
C ARG A 62 16.09 -33.51 -2.75
N ASP A 63 16.68 -34.08 -3.80
CA ASP A 63 17.80 -35.02 -3.70
C ASP A 63 19.16 -34.37 -4.03
N LEU A 64 19.19 -33.07 -4.33
CA LEU A 64 20.42 -32.36 -4.70
C LEU A 64 21.32 -32.07 -3.49
N GLU A 65 22.61 -31.85 -3.75
CA GLU A 65 23.54 -31.28 -2.78
C GLU A 65 23.22 -29.80 -2.49
N TRP A 66 23.48 -29.37 -1.26
CA TRP A 66 23.19 -28.00 -0.80
C TRP A 66 23.76 -26.90 -1.69
N LYS A 67 24.95 -27.08 -2.26
CA LYS A 67 25.57 -26.09 -3.15
C LYS A 67 24.69 -25.78 -4.37
N TYR A 68 24.07 -26.80 -4.96
CA TYR A 68 23.17 -26.63 -6.11
C TYR A 68 21.82 -26.07 -5.66
N ILE A 69 21.32 -26.49 -4.48
CA ILE A 69 20.10 -25.95 -3.90
C ILE A 69 20.25 -24.44 -3.73
N TRP A 70 21.33 -23.94 -3.11
CA TRP A 70 21.52 -22.50 -2.92
C TRP A 70 21.57 -21.69 -4.22
N ILE A 71 22.21 -22.23 -5.27
CA ILE A 71 22.24 -21.60 -6.59
C ILE A 71 20.83 -21.51 -7.18
N LEU A 72 20.07 -22.61 -7.17
CA LEU A 72 18.71 -22.66 -7.70
C LEU A 72 17.74 -21.84 -6.84
N THR A 73 17.91 -21.83 -5.52
CA THR A 73 17.15 -20.98 -4.59
C THR A 73 17.33 -19.51 -4.94
N TYR A 74 18.56 -19.05 -5.20
CA TYR A 74 18.77 -17.64 -5.52
C TYR A 74 18.21 -17.27 -6.90
N ILE A 75 18.55 -18.06 -7.94
CA ILE A 75 18.25 -17.71 -9.33
C ILE A 75 16.77 -17.98 -9.66
N ILE A 76 16.25 -19.16 -9.29
CA ILE A 76 14.91 -19.59 -9.66
C ILE A 76 13.93 -19.23 -8.55
N SER A 77 14.13 -19.76 -7.34
CA SER A 77 13.15 -19.57 -6.27
C SER A 77 13.01 -18.10 -5.89
N GLY A 78 14.13 -17.38 -5.76
CA GLY A 78 14.16 -15.95 -5.43
C GLY A 78 13.42 -15.11 -6.46
N THR A 79 13.69 -15.35 -7.75
CA THR A 79 12.99 -14.67 -8.85
C THR A 79 11.49 -14.98 -8.86
N LEU A 80 11.11 -16.25 -8.79
CA LEU A 80 9.71 -16.66 -8.90
C LEU A 80 8.90 -16.30 -7.65
N ASN A 81 9.44 -16.44 -6.45
CA ASN A 81 8.77 -16.02 -5.22
C ASN A 81 8.61 -14.50 -5.18
N HIS A 82 9.60 -13.74 -5.66
CA HIS A 82 9.43 -12.30 -5.78
C HIS A 82 8.34 -11.94 -6.81
N SER A 83 8.31 -12.60 -7.97
CA SER A 83 7.22 -12.44 -8.94
C SER A 83 5.85 -12.75 -8.30
N LEU A 84 5.74 -13.84 -7.54
CA LEU A 84 4.51 -14.22 -6.84
C LEU A 84 4.10 -13.20 -5.77
N SER A 85 5.05 -12.63 -5.02
CA SER A 85 4.71 -11.57 -4.07
C SER A 85 4.22 -10.30 -4.78
N ILE A 86 4.80 -9.94 -5.94
CA ILE A 86 4.30 -8.84 -6.76
C ILE A 86 2.90 -9.16 -7.28
N SER A 87 2.55 -10.42 -7.57
CA SER A 87 1.19 -10.74 -8.01
C SER A 87 0.13 -10.34 -6.97
N PHE A 88 0.47 -10.27 -5.67
CA PHE A 88 -0.43 -9.77 -4.64
C PHE A 88 -0.82 -8.31 -4.87
N HIS A 89 0.04 -7.51 -5.50
CA HIS A 89 -0.25 -6.15 -5.91
C HIS A 89 -1.44 -6.10 -6.87
N GLU A 90 -1.33 -6.84 -7.99
CA GLU A 90 -2.37 -6.88 -9.01
C GLU A 90 -3.67 -7.50 -8.48
N ILE A 91 -3.56 -8.61 -7.75
CA ILE A 91 -4.70 -9.29 -7.12
C ILE A 91 -5.34 -8.43 -6.03
N GLY A 92 -4.52 -7.65 -5.31
CA GLY A 92 -4.92 -6.69 -4.28
C GLY A 92 -5.87 -5.64 -4.83
N HIS A 93 -5.57 -5.12 -6.01
CA HIS A 93 -6.42 -4.21 -6.79
C HIS A 93 -7.58 -4.88 -7.54
N ASN A 94 -7.79 -6.18 -7.31
CA ASN A 94 -8.78 -7.02 -7.98
C ASN A 94 -8.59 -7.06 -9.51
N LEU A 95 -7.38 -6.89 -10.02
CA LEU A 95 -7.11 -6.78 -11.45
C LEU A 95 -7.17 -8.14 -12.17
N ALA A 96 -7.15 -9.28 -11.49
CA ALA A 96 -7.24 -10.58 -12.17
C ALA A 96 -8.66 -10.88 -12.66
N PHE A 97 -9.67 -10.67 -11.82
CA PHE A 97 -11.07 -11.00 -12.14
C PHE A 97 -12.05 -9.84 -11.96
N GLY A 98 -11.57 -8.64 -11.64
CA GLY A 98 -12.39 -7.45 -11.41
C GLY A 98 -13.08 -7.43 -10.04
N ASN A 99 -13.64 -6.26 -9.71
CA ASN A 99 -14.35 -6.01 -8.44
C ASN A 99 -15.64 -6.82 -8.27
N HIS A 100 -16.20 -7.35 -9.37
CA HIS A 100 -17.41 -8.17 -9.35
C HIS A 100 -17.17 -9.61 -8.88
N LYS A 101 -15.90 -10.07 -8.82
CA LYS A 101 -15.49 -11.41 -8.33
C LYS A 101 -14.42 -11.31 -7.24
N PRO A 102 -14.73 -10.70 -6.07
CA PRO A 102 -13.74 -10.50 -5.02
C PRO A 102 -13.23 -11.83 -4.43
N MET A 103 -14.08 -12.87 -4.37
CA MET A 103 -13.66 -14.18 -3.87
C MET A 103 -12.72 -14.92 -4.83
N ALA A 104 -12.88 -14.77 -6.15
CA ALA A 104 -11.97 -15.38 -7.12
C ALA A 104 -10.56 -14.75 -7.01
N ASN A 105 -10.48 -13.42 -6.86
CA ASN A 105 -9.21 -12.74 -6.60
C ASN A 105 -8.59 -13.23 -5.28
N ARG A 106 -9.39 -13.41 -4.23
CA ARG A 106 -8.89 -13.89 -2.94
C ARG A 106 -8.35 -15.32 -3.00
N ILE A 107 -9.05 -16.23 -3.67
CA ILE A 107 -8.58 -17.62 -3.87
C ILE A 107 -7.27 -17.61 -4.66
N LEU A 108 -7.17 -16.79 -5.71
CA LEU A 108 -5.93 -16.64 -6.46
C LEU A 108 -4.79 -16.09 -5.58
N GLY A 109 -5.09 -15.16 -4.66
CA GLY A 109 -4.13 -14.68 -3.67
C GLY A 109 -3.60 -15.79 -2.76
N TYR A 110 -4.47 -16.69 -2.28
CA TYR A 110 -4.03 -17.86 -1.51
C TYR A 110 -3.14 -18.79 -2.34
N ILE A 111 -3.50 -19.03 -3.61
CA ILE A 111 -2.70 -19.87 -4.53
C ILE A 111 -1.33 -19.25 -4.77
N ALA A 112 -1.27 -17.94 -5.05
CA ALA A 112 -0.02 -17.20 -5.22
C ALA A 112 0.86 -17.25 -3.96
N ASN A 113 0.25 -17.38 -2.78
CA ASN A 113 0.97 -17.44 -1.51
C ASN A 113 1.74 -18.75 -1.30
N LEU A 114 1.25 -19.89 -1.84
CA LEU A 114 1.74 -21.21 -1.44
C LEU A 114 3.28 -21.35 -1.50
N PRO A 115 4.00 -20.91 -2.55
CA PRO A 115 5.45 -21.08 -2.62
C PRO A 115 6.25 -20.14 -1.70
N LEU A 116 5.60 -19.17 -1.04
CA LEU A 116 6.28 -18.15 -0.25
C LEU A 116 6.63 -18.60 1.19
N CYS A 117 6.00 -19.65 1.70
CA CYS A 117 6.15 -20.18 3.07
C CYS A 117 5.84 -19.15 4.19
N ILE A 118 5.12 -18.07 3.87
CA ILE A 118 4.78 -16.98 4.80
C ILE A 118 3.39 -16.44 4.41
N PRO A 119 2.37 -16.56 5.28
CA PRO A 119 1.00 -16.16 4.95
C PRO A 119 0.89 -14.64 4.90
N SER A 120 0.89 -14.09 3.69
CA SER A 120 1.04 -12.64 3.47
C SER A 120 -0.01 -12.07 2.52
N SER A 121 -0.68 -12.86 1.68
CA SER A 121 -1.58 -12.34 0.63
C SER A 121 -2.71 -11.45 1.16
N VAL A 122 -3.37 -11.86 2.25
CA VAL A 122 -4.50 -11.10 2.84
C VAL A 122 -4.00 -9.86 3.56
N THR A 123 -2.94 -10.01 4.36
CA THR A 123 -2.34 -8.91 5.13
C THR A 123 -1.75 -7.86 4.20
N PHE A 124 -1.05 -8.29 3.15
CA PHE A 124 -0.52 -7.43 2.10
C PHE A 124 -1.63 -6.56 1.53
N LYS A 125 -2.73 -7.14 1.03
CA LYS A 125 -3.87 -6.36 0.50
C LYS A 125 -4.42 -5.36 1.52
N LYS A 126 -4.56 -5.78 2.78
CA LYS A 126 -5.12 -4.95 3.87
C LYS A 126 -4.27 -3.70 4.14
N TYR A 127 -2.95 -3.80 4.04
CA TYR A 127 -2.03 -2.69 4.29
C TYR A 127 -1.71 -1.89 3.02
N HIS A 128 -1.60 -2.57 1.89
CA HIS A 128 -1.30 -1.97 0.59
C HIS A 128 -2.33 -0.92 0.15
N ILE A 129 -3.62 -1.19 0.41
CA ILE A 129 -4.70 -0.23 0.11
C ILE A 129 -4.55 1.04 0.96
N ASP A 130 -4.14 0.91 2.22
CA ASP A 130 -3.88 2.07 3.08
C ASP A 130 -2.68 2.85 2.59
N HIS A 131 -1.60 2.17 2.20
CA HIS A 131 -0.43 2.80 1.61
C HIS A 131 -0.79 3.63 0.37
N HIS A 132 -1.55 3.08 -0.59
CA HIS A 132 -2.00 3.86 -1.76
C HIS A 132 -2.87 5.07 -1.37
N LYS A 133 -3.71 4.93 -0.34
CA LYS A 133 -4.65 5.97 0.08
C LYS A 133 -3.97 7.07 0.91
N PHE A 134 -2.98 6.70 1.70
CA PHE A 134 -2.34 7.55 2.69
C PHE A 134 -0.83 7.60 2.49
N GLN A 135 -0.35 7.39 1.25
CA GLN A 135 1.07 7.40 0.89
C GLN A 135 1.74 8.56 1.60
N GLY A 136 2.83 8.27 2.33
CA GLY A 136 3.64 9.12 3.21
C GLY A 136 2.94 9.93 4.29
N ASP A 137 1.67 9.67 4.61
CA ASP A 137 1.05 10.19 5.83
C ASP A 137 1.72 9.57 7.06
N ASP A 138 2.12 10.40 8.02
CA ASP A 138 2.88 9.98 9.18
C ASP A 138 2.21 8.84 9.98
N MET A 139 0.91 8.96 10.19
CA MET A 139 0.18 8.07 11.10
C MET A 139 -0.49 6.92 10.37
N LEU A 140 -0.74 7.07 9.08
CA LEU A 140 -1.63 6.17 8.33
C LEU A 140 -0.92 5.39 7.23
N ASP A 141 0.27 5.80 6.78
CA ASP A 141 1.07 4.99 5.85
C ASP A 141 1.80 3.86 6.60
N PRO A 142 1.44 2.59 6.37
CA PRO A 142 2.12 1.46 7.01
C PRO A 142 3.56 1.25 6.50
N ASP A 143 3.93 1.82 5.35
CA ASP A 143 5.20 1.54 4.66
C ASP A 143 6.35 2.50 5.06
N LEU A 144 6.06 3.57 5.82
CA LEU A 144 7.10 4.50 6.28
C LEU A 144 8.03 3.84 7.32
N PRO A 145 9.36 3.87 7.11
CA PRO A 145 10.29 3.38 8.12
C PRO A 145 10.14 4.08 9.47
N THR A 146 10.53 3.41 10.54
CA THR A 146 10.55 3.98 11.88
C THR A 146 11.84 4.76 12.12
N TYR A 147 11.83 5.68 13.09
CA TYR A 147 13.06 6.35 13.54
C TYR A 147 14.12 5.38 14.05
N PHE A 148 13.69 4.25 14.63
CA PHE A 148 14.60 3.18 15.04
C PHE A 148 15.32 2.56 13.83
N GLU A 149 14.59 2.26 12.75
CA GLU A 149 15.20 1.76 11.51
C GLU A 149 16.18 2.76 10.90
N ILE A 150 15.84 4.05 10.88
CA ILE A 150 16.74 5.12 10.41
C ILE A 150 18.03 5.15 11.24
N TRP A 151 17.90 5.12 12.56
CA TRP A 151 19.05 5.14 13.46
C TRP A 151 19.93 3.89 13.32
N LEU A 152 19.30 2.72 13.19
CA LEU A 152 19.99 1.44 13.09
C LEU A 152 20.75 1.30 11.76
N PHE A 153 20.14 1.72 10.65
CA PHE A 153 20.65 1.50 9.30
C PHE A 153 21.23 2.76 8.65
N ARG A 154 21.97 3.56 9.42
CA ARG A 154 22.54 4.86 9.00
C ARG A 154 23.93 4.82 8.36
N THR A 155 24.54 3.65 8.20
CA THR A 155 25.86 3.47 7.58
C THR A 155 25.73 2.64 6.32
N SER A 156 26.70 2.67 5.40
CA SER A 156 26.65 1.78 4.22
C SER A 156 26.44 0.31 4.57
N ILE A 157 27.13 -0.20 5.61
CA ILE A 157 26.95 -1.58 6.10
C ILE A 157 25.55 -1.77 6.68
N GLY A 158 25.06 -0.81 7.47
CA GLY A 158 23.69 -0.82 7.98
C GLY A 158 22.67 -0.87 6.85
N LYS A 159 22.81 -0.03 5.82
CA LYS A 159 21.92 -0.02 4.65
C LYS A 159 21.97 -1.32 3.84
N PHE A 160 23.11 -1.98 3.77
CA PHE A 160 23.18 -3.33 3.21
C PHE A 160 22.35 -4.33 4.03
N PHE A 161 22.50 -4.32 5.37
CA PHE A 161 21.68 -5.19 6.23
C PHE A 161 20.20 -4.79 6.27
N TYR A 162 19.86 -3.55 5.98
CA TYR A 162 18.48 -3.12 5.76
C TYR A 162 17.85 -3.86 4.57
N ILE A 163 18.57 -3.95 3.44
CA ILE A 163 18.12 -4.73 2.26
C ILE A 163 18.01 -6.23 2.62
N VAL A 164 18.97 -6.79 3.36
CA VAL A 164 18.90 -8.20 3.79
C VAL A 164 17.69 -8.44 4.69
N ALA A 165 17.40 -7.51 5.61
CA ALA A 165 16.27 -7.58 6.53
C ALA A 165 14.94 -7.13 5.93
N GLN A 166 14.92 -6.66 4.68
CA GLN A 166 13.74 -6.12 4.01
C GLN A 166 12.51 -7.05 4.09
N PRO A 167 12.59 -8.38 3.88
CA PRO A 167 11.41 -9.25 3.99
C PRO A 167 10.78 -9.21 5.39
N LEU A 168 11.63 -9.14 6.43
CA LEU A 168 11.20 -9.05 7.82
C LEU A 168 10.63 -7.66 8.14
N LEU A 169 11.36 -6.60 7.76
CA LEU A 169 10.96 -5.23 8.03
C LEU A 169 9.63 -4.91 7.34
N TYR A 170 9.47 -5.29 6.07
CA TYR A 170 8.24 -5.08 5.31
C TYR A 170 7.04 -5.84 5.90
N SER A 171 7.27 -7.02 6.49
CA SER A 171 6.22 -7.82 7.13
C SER A 171 5.83 -7.31 8.52
N VAL A 172 6.79 -6.83 9.31
CA VAL A 172 6.59 -6.45 10.72
C VAL A 172 6.25 -4.98 10.90
N ARG A 173 6.87 -4.08 10.12
CA ARG A 173 6.68 -2.63 10.23
C ARG A 173 5.20 -2.22 10.20
N PRO A 174 4.35 -2.73 9.29
CA PRO A 174 2.93 -2.38 9.27
C PRO A 174 2.21 -2.74 10.58
N LEU A 175 2.58 -3.87 11.20
CA LEU A 175 1.97 -4.35 12.44
C LEU A 175 2.33 -3.48 13.64
N LEU A 176 3.52 -2.85 13.62
CA LEU A 176 3.97 -1.95 14.67
C LEU A 176 3.44 -0.53 14.47
N ARG A 177 3.42 -0.04 13.23
CA ARG A 177 3.01 1.34 12.92
C ARG A 177 1.51 1.52 12.93
N VAL A 178 0.80 0.63 12.24
CA VAL A 178 -0.65 0.73 12.02
C VAL A 178 -1.26 -0.63 12.40
N PRO A 179 -1.25 -1.02 13.69
CA PRO A 179 -1.77 -2.32 14.10
C PRO A 179 -3.23 -2.45 13.69
N LYS A 180 -3.56 -3.53 12.97
CA LYS A 180 -4.91 -3.88 12.55
C LYS A 180 -5.33 -5.22 13.16
N PRO A 181 -6.63 -5.41 13.46
CA PRO A 181 -7.09 -6.68 13.98
C PRO A 181 -6.89 -7.80 12.94
N VAL A 182 -6.47 -8.96 13.43
CA VAL A 182 -6.42 -10.20 12.66
C VAL A 182 -7.85 -10.65 12.38
N THR A 183 -8.15 -10.96 11.12
CA THR A 183 -9.48 -11.43 10.71
C THR A 183 -9.46 -12.93 10.42
N LEU A 184 -10.64 -13.52 10.28
CA LEU A 184 -10.81 -14.91 9.86
C LEU A 184 -10.09 -15.21 8.54
N LEU A 185 -9.97 -14.23 7.63
CA LEU A 185 -9.29 -14.43 6.34
C LEU A 185 -7.78 -14.63 6.50
N GLU A 186 -7.15 -13.95 7.45
CA GLU A 186 -5.73 -14.17 7.78
C GLU A 186 -5.54 -15.53 8.45
N ALA A 187 -6.46 -15.93 9.34
CA ALA A 187 -6.43 -17.27 9.93
C ALA A 187 -6.57 -18.38 8.87
N ILE A 188 -7.44 -18.18 7.86
CA ILE A 188 -7.58 -19.09 6.72
C ILE A 188 -6.29 -19.11 5.88
N ASN A 189 -5.69 -17.96 5.58
CA ASN A 189 -4.42 -17.90 4.83
C ASN A 189 -3.31 -18.66 5.57
N LEU A 190 -3.20 -18.45 6.90
CA LEU A 190 -2.23 -19.15 7.75
C LEU A 190 -2.46 -20.66 7.75
N LEU A 191 -3.72 -21.10 7.87
CA LEU A 191 -4.05 -22.52 7.85
C LEU A 191 -3.69 -23.17 6.51
N ILE A 192 -4.02 -22.52 5.39
CA ILE A 192 -3.66 -23.00 4.04
C ILE A 192 -2.13 -23.10 3.91
N GLU A 193 -1.39 -22.09 4.37
CA GLU A 193 0.06 -22.06 4.31
C GLU A 193 0.69 -23.20 5.13
N ILE A 194 0.24 -23.39 6.38
CA ILE A 194 0.72 -24.48 7.25
C ILE A 194 0.47 -25.84 6.60
N ILE A 195 -0.71 -26.07 6.03
CA ILE A 195 -1.05 -27.32 5.36
C ILE A 195 -0.13 -27.55 4.15
N PHE A 196 0.11 -26.50 3.35
CA PHE A 196 0.97 -26.60 2.18
C PHE A 196 2.43 -26.87 2.56
N ASP A 197 3.00 -26.08 3.47
CA ASP A 197 4.38 -26.23 3.94
C ASP A 197 4.60 -27.61 4.59
N PHE A 198 3.64 -28.08 5.39
CA PHE A 198 3.68 -29.43 5.96
C PHE A 198 3.63 -30.50 4.86
N THR A 199 2.81 -30.31 3.83
CA THR A 199 2.75 -31.23 2.68
C THR A 199 4.08 -31.29 1.95
N ILE A 200 4.70 -30.14 1.66
CA ILE A 200 6.04 -30.08 1.03
C ILE A 200 7.07 -30.76 1.92
N PHE A 201 7.10 -30.46 3.21
CA PHE A 201 8.03 -31.07 4.16
C PHE A 201 7.86 -32.59 4.24
N TYR A 202 6.63 -33.07 4.37
CA TYR A 202 6.32 -34.48 4.56
C TYR A 202 6.63 -35.32 3.31
N PHE A 203 6.26 -34.84 2.11
CA PHE A 203 6.42 -35.60 0.87
C PHE A 203 7.75 -35.34 0.14
N LEU A 204 8.31 -34.14 0.23
CA LEU A 204 9.53 -33.75 -0.50
C LEU A 204 10.73 -33.49 0.41
N GLY A 205 10.52 -33.39 1.73
CA GLY A 205 11.59 -33.20 2.70
C GLY A 205 11.99 -31.74 2.91
N TYR A 206 12.81 -31.52 3.94
CA TYR A 206 13.23 -30.20 4.39
C TYR A 206 14.07 -29.42 3.37
N LYS A 207 14.76 -30.08 2.44
CA LYS A 207 15.53 -29.42 1.37
C LYS A 207 14.62 -28.66 0.41
N SER A 208 13.50 -29.24 0.03
CA SER A 208 12.50 -28.61 -0.85
C SER A 208 11.80 -27.45 -0.15
N LEU A 209 11.46 -27.61 1.13
CA LEU A 209 10.91 -26.51 1.92
C LEU A 209 11.93 -25.37 2.08
N ALA A 210 13.21 -25.69 2.34
CA ALA A 210 14.27 -24.69 2.42
C ALA A 210 14.46 -23.93 1.10
N TYR A 211 14.37 -24.61 -0.05
CA TYR A 211 14.39 -23.97 -1.36
C TYR A 211 13.28 -22.92 -1.55
N LEU A 212 12.06 -23.20 -1.10
CA LEU A 212 10.94 -22.25 -1.17
C LEU A 212 11.12 -21.11 -0.16
N PHE A 213 11.33 -21.44 1.12
CA PHE A 213 11.45 -20.47 2.20
C PHE A 213 12.62 -19.49 1.97
N PHE A 214 13.82 -20.00 1.70
CA PHE A 214 14.97 -19.14 1.43
C PHE A 214 14.86 -18.43 0.09
N GLY A 215 14.08 -18.97 -0.86
CA GLY A 215 13.68 -18.25 -2.08
C GLY A 215 12.95 -16.96 -1.73
N THR A 216 11.97 -17.01 -0.83
CA THR A 216 11.27 -15.81 -0.34
C THR A 216 12.23 -14.84 0.34
N VAL A 217 13.06 -15.32 1.27
CA VAL A 217 13.99 -14.45 2.02
C VAL A 217 14.98 -13.75 1.08
N LEU A 218 15.57 -14.49 0.14
CA LEU A 218 16.55 -13.93 -0.79
C LEU A 218 15.87 -13.06 -1.85
N GLY A 219 14.76 -13.53 -2.43
CA GLY A 219 14.00 -12.84 -3.46
C GLY A 219 13.45 -11.49 -3.01
N LEU A 220 12.93 -11.41 -1.79
CA LEU A 220 12.43 -10.16 -1.20
C LEU A 220 13.53 -9.32 -0.54
N GLY A 221 14.72 -9.90 -0.33
CA GLY A 221 15.88 -9.27 0.31
C GLY A 221 16.96 -8.87 -0.69
N VAL A 222 18.05 -9.63 -0.74
CA VAL A 222 19.29 -9.33 -1.49
C VAL A 222 19.28 -9.89 -2.93
N HIS A 223 18.17 -9.72 -3.64
CA HIS A 223 18.03 -10.09 -5.05
C HIS A 223 17.91 -8.84 -5.93
N PRO A 224 18.47 -8.77 -7.16
CA PRO A 224 18.39 -7.57 -8.01
C PRO A 224 16.96 -7.06 -8.24
N ILE A 225 15.98 -7.97 -8.24
CA ILE A 225 14.55 -7.67 -8.41
C ILE A 225 13.95 -6.92 -7.20
N SER A 226 14.53 -7.06 -6.01
CA SER A 226 14.04 -6.40 -4.78
C SER A 226 14.30 -4.90 -4.77
N GLY A 227 15.11 -4.40 -5.70
CA GLY A 227 15.25 -2.97 -5.91
C GLY A 227 13.93 -2.27 -6.21
N HIS A 228 12.86 -2.98 -6.58
CA HIS A 228 11.51 -2.41 -6.69
C HIS A 228 11.09 -1.71 -5.38
N PHE A 229 11.25 -2.35 -4.22
CA PHE A 229 10.83 -1.83 -2.91
C PHE A 229 11.44 -0.47 -2.58
N LEU A 230 12.67 -0.24 -3.05
CA LEU A 230 13.35 1.03 -2.86
C LEU A 230 13.04 2.01 -3.98
N SER A 231 12.96 1.54 -5.22
CA SER A 231 12.79 2.40 -6.39
C SER A 231 11.48 3.17 -6.36
N GLU A 232 10.44 2.61 -5.77
CA GLU A 232 9.08 3.12 -5.92
C GLU A 232 8.85 4.44 -5.19
N HIS A 233 9.15 4.50 -3.89
CA HIS A 233 8.80 5.65 -3.04
C HIS A 233 9.97 6.27 -2.28
N TYR A 234 11.20 5.81 -2.52
CA TYR A 234 12.36 6.49 -1.94
C TYR A 234 12.73 7.70 -2.79
N THR A 235 12.94 8.83 -2.12
CA THR A 235 13.28 10.11 -2.75
C THR A 235 14.74 10.10 -3.25
N PHE A 236 14.98 9.58 -4.45
CA PHE A 236 16.28 9.61 -5.12
C PHE A 236 16.65 10.99 -5.68
N VAL A 237 15.64 11.76 -6.06
CA VAL A 237 15.72 13.14 -6.54
C VAL A 237 14.79 13.98 -5.67
N GLU A 238 15.30 15.09 -5.16
CA GLU A 238 14.50 15.99 -4.32
C GLU A 238 13.30 16.55 -5.12
N GLY A 239 12.15 16.63 -4.47
CA GLY A 239 10.89 17.04 -5.11
C GLY A 239 10.09 15.92 -5.78
N TYR A 240 10.63 14.68 -5.87
CA TYR A 240 9.92 13.53 -6.45
C TYR A 240 9.75 12.41 -5.44
N GLU A 241 8.52 11.88 -5.34
CA GLU A 241 8.11 10.93 -4.29
C GLU A 241 7.67 9.56 -4.81
N THR A 242 7.53 9.42 -6.13
CA THR A 242 7.17 8.19 -6.80
C THR A 242 8.01 8.07 -8.08
N TYR A 243 8.64 6.92 -8.31
CA TYR A 243 9.47 6.70 -9.49
C TYR A 243 9.02 5.46 -10.24
N SER A 244 9.16 5.51 -11.55
CA SER A 244 8.94 4.36 -12.41
C SER A 244 10.26 3.73 -12.81
N TYR A 245 10.25 2.42 -12.99
CA TYR A 245 11.30 1.61 -13.56
C TYR A 245 10.90 1.14 -14.97
N TYR A 246 11.71 1.48 -15.96
CA TYR A 246 11.52 1.09 -17.37
C TYR A 246 12.62 0.14 -17.84
N GLY A 247 12.81 -0.97 -17.11
CA GLY A 247 13.78 -1.99 -17.48
C GLY A 247 13.18 -3.40 -17.65
N PRO A 248 14.03 -4.39 -17.98
CA PRO A 248 13.57 -5.72 -18.39
C PRO A 248 12.92 -6.53 -17.28
N LEU A 249 13.17 -6.22 -16.00
CA LEU A 249 12.58 -6.99 -14.89
C LEU A 249 11.06 -6.85 -14.82
N ASN A 250 10.48 -5.85 -15.50
CA ASN A 250 9.03 -5.70 -15.66
C ASN A 250 8.35 -6.93 -16.27
N TYR A 251 9.03 -7.67 -17.15
CA TYR A 251 8.50 -8.91 -17.72
C TYR A 251 8.25 -10.01 -16.67
N LEU A 252 8.94 -9.93 -15.53
CA LEU A 252 8.84 -10.86 -14.41
C LEU A 252 7.99 -10.30 -13.26
N THR A 253 7.58 -9.03 -13.33
CA THR A 253 6.92 -8.34 -12.23
C THR A 253 5.65 -7.63 -12.68
N PHE A 254 4.93 -8.20 -13.65
CA PHE A 254 3.62 -7.69 -14.09
C PHE A 254 3.64 -6.19 -14.48
N ASN A 255 4.76 -5.67 -14.97
CA ASN A 255 4.97 -4.24 -15.22
C ASN A 255 4.78 -3.31 -13.99
N VAL A 256 4.93 -3.81 -12.76
CA VAL A 256 4.85 -2.98 -11.53
C VAL A 256 5.81 -1.79 -11.56
N GLY A 257 6.91 -1.89 -12.29
CA GLY A 257 7.84 -0.78 -12.47
C GLY A 257 7.21 0.44 -13.15
N TYR A 258 6.09 0.33 -13.87
CA TYR A 258 5.31 1.49 -14.32
C TYR A 258 4.53 2.10 -13.13
N HIS A 259 5.25 2.48 -12.09
CA HIS A 259 4.69 2.73 -10.76
C HIS A 259 3.99 4.08 -10.65
N ASN A 260 4.48 5.11 -11.37
CA ASN A 260 3.77 6.38 -11.44
C ASN A 260 2.45 6.20 -12.19
N GLU A 261 2.49 5.48 -13.31
CA GLU A 261 1.32 5.12 -14.09
C GLU A 261 0.31 4.34 -13.25
N HIS A 262 0.79 3.38 -12.46
CA HIS A 262 -0.02 2.58 -11.56
C HIS A 262 -0.64 3.41 -10.43
N HIS A 263 0.12 4.25 -9.71
CA HIS A 263 -0.44 5.09 -8.67
C HIS A 263 -1.45 6.12 -9.22
N ASP A 264 -1.16 6.66 -10.41
CA ASP A 264 -2.09 7.51 -11.13
C ASP A 264 -3.36 6.72 -11.50
N PHE A 265 -3.29 5.44 -11.86
CA PHE A 265 -4.44 4.63 -12.29
C PHE A 265 -4.37 3.16 -11.82
N PRO A 266 -4.67 2.85 -10.54
CA PRO A 266 -4.50 1.50 -9.97
C PRO A 266 -5.53 0.49 -10.46
N ASN A 267 -6.50 0.94 -11.26
CA ASN A 267 -7.50 0.11 -11.92
C ASN A 267 -7.16 -0.21 -13.38
N ILE A 268 -5.95 0.16 -13.85
CA ILE A 268 -5.41 -0.25 -15.13
C ILE A 268 -4.45 -1.42 -14.88
N PRO A 269 -4.68 -2.59 -15.49
CA PRO A 269 -3.82 -3.75 -15.31
C PRO A 269 -2.42 -3.51 -15.88
N GLY A 270 -1.40 -4.12 -15.26
CA GLY A 270 0.01 -3.90 -15.59
C GLY A 270 0.37 -3.98 -17.08
N TYR A 271 -0.24 -4.90 -17.84
CA TYR A 271 0.02 -5.02 -19.29
C TYR A 271 -0.32 -3.76 -20.10
N ALA A 272 -1.25 -2.93 -19.60
CA ALA A 272 -1.75 -1.74 -20.27
C ALA A 272 -1.04 -0.45 -19.80
N LEU A 273 -0.25 -0.49 -18.72
CA LEU A 273 0.52 0.66 -18.23
C LEU A 273 1.51 1.22 -19.26
N PRO A 274 2.21 0.41 -20.08
CA PRO A 274 3.03 0.95 -21.18
C PRO A 274 2.22 1.76 -22.20
N LYS A 275 0.94 1.42 -22.41
CA LYS A 275 0.04 2.18 -23.29
C LYS A 275 -0.43 3.47 -22.62
N LEU A 276 -0.70 3.44 -21.31
CA LEU A 276 -0.99 4.65 -20.54
C LEU A 276 0.16 5.67 -20.65
N LYS A 277 1.40 5.23 -20.44
CA LYS A 277 2.59 6.07 -20.61
C LYS A 277 2.62 6.77 -21.97
N LYS A 278 2.34 6.03 -23.05
CA LYS A 278 2.29 6.55 -24.43
C LYS A 278 1.15 7.54 -24.68
N ILE A 279 0.03 7.42 -23.98
CA ILE A 279 -1.12 8.32 -24.12
C ILE A 279 -0.84 9.68 -23.46
N ALA A 280 -0.12 9.68 -22.34
CA ALA A 280 0.13 10.89 -21.54
C ALA A 280 1.64 11.19 -21.37
N PRO A 281 2.41 11.34 -22.47
CA PRO A 281 3.87 11.52 -22.40
C PRO A 281 4.26 12.76 -21.58
N ASP A 282 3.49 13.85 -21.67
CA ASP A 282 3.73 15.09 -20.90
C ASP A 282 3.80 14.86 -19.38
N TYR A 283 3.14 13.80 -18.87
CA TYR A 283 3.08 13.47 -17.44
C TYR A 283 4.18 12.50 -16.98
N TYR A 284 4.82 11.78 -17.92
CA TYR A 284 5.72 10.66 -17.60
C TYR A 284 7.12 10.78 -18.22
N ASP A 285 7.29 11.50 -19.33
CA ASP A 285 8.58 11.54 -20.05
C ASP A 285 9.58 12.51 -19.41
N ASN A 286 9.11 13.50 -18.65
CA ASN A 286 9.92 14.56 -18.05
C ASN A 286 10.12 14.41 -16.53
N ILE A 287 9.75 13.26 -15.96
CA ILE A 287 9.98 12.96 -14.53
C ILE A 287 11.09 11.93 -14.36
N PRO A 288 11.85 11.95 -13.25
CA PRO A 288 12.89 10.96 -12.98
C PRO A 288 12.35 9.53 -12.98
N CYS A 289 13.15 8.62 -13.54
CA CYS A 289 12.85 7.19 -13.58
C CYS A 289 14.13 6.36 -13.42
N HIS A 290 13.95 5.06 -13.18
CA HIS A 290 15.02 4.08 -13.06
C HIS A 290 15.05 3.16 -14.29
N TYR A 291 16.25 2.70 -14.64
CA TYR A 291 16.45 1.68 -15.70
C TYR A 291 17.13 0.41 -15.17
N SER A 292 17.59 0.42 -13.91
CA SER A 292 18.25 -0.72 -13.27
C SER A 292 17.95 -0.76 -11.77
N TRP A 293 17.18 -1.75 -11.32
CA TRP A 293 16.97 -2.00 -9.90
C TRP A 293 18.24 -2.44 -9.17
N LEU A 294 19.20 -3.07 -9.87
CA LEU A 294 20.52 -3.32 -9.28
C LEU A 294 21.25 -2.01 -8.96
N LYS A 295 21.14 -1.00 -9.84
CA LYS A 295 21.70 0.33 -9.57
C LYS A 295 20.98 1.00 -8.39
N VAL A 296 19.66 0.86 -8.29
CA VAL A 296 18.88 1.35 -7.13
C VAL A 296 19.41 0.78 -5.81
N LEU A 297 19.62 -0.55 -5.75
CA LEU A 297 20.18 -1.20 -4.57
C LEU A 297 21.61 -0.69 -4.26
N TYR A 298 22.45 -0.55 -5.28
CA TYR A 298 23.81 -0.02 -5.14
C TYR A 298 23.81 1.42 -4.60
N ASP A 299 23.06 2.31 -5.25
CA ASP A 299 22.96 3.72 -4.86
C ASP A 299 22.44 3.81 -3.42
N PHE A 300 21.41 3.04 -3.05
CA PHE A 300 20.88 3.03 -1.70
C PHE A 300 21.96 2.68 -0.67
N VAL A 301 22.82 1.69 -0.93
CA VAL A 301 23.88 1.28 0.01
C VAL A 301 25.01 2.32 0.08
N PHE A 302 25.44 2.87 -1.05
CA PHE A 302 26.69 3.63 -1.13
C PHE A 302 26.52 5.15 -1.18
N ASP A 303 25.37 5.68 -1.61
CA ASP A 303 25.12 7.12 -1.59
C ASP A 303 24.77 7.58 -0.16
N PRO A 304 25.56 8.48 0.47
CA PRO A 304 25.28 8.96 1.82
C PRO A 304 23.97 9.77 1.93
N ARG A 305 23.39 10.22 0.82
CA ARG A 305 22.12 10.94 0.79
C ARG A 305 20.91 10.01 0.91
N LEU A 306 21.10 8.71 0.63
CA LEU A 306 20.05 7.71 0.62
C LEU A 306 20.08 6.85 1.88
N GLY A 307 18.90 6.59 2.44
CA GLY A 307 18.69 5.70 3.59
C GLY A 307 17.20 5.48 3.87
N PRO A 308 16.85 4.80 4.98
CA PRO A 308 15.44 4.58 5.36
C PRO A 308 14.60 5.87 5.44
N GLN A 309 15.23 7.00 5.80
CA GLN A 309 14.61 8.32 5.88
C GLN A 309 14.39 9.00 4.53
N SER A 310 14.86 8.43 3.42
CA SER A 310 14.67 8.99 2.08
C SER A 310 13.25 8.73 1.57
N ARG A 311 12.25 9.17 2.34
CA ARG A 311 10.81 9.08 2.05
C ARG A 311 10.20 10.45 2.28
N ILE A 312 9.10 10.75 1.58
CA ILE A 312 8.24 11.89 1.91
C ILE A 312 7.40 11.55 3.14
N ARG A 313 7.25 12.53 4.05
CA ARG A 313 6.34 12.45 5.20
C ARG A 313 5.43 13.68 5.26
N ARG A 314 4.15 13.50 5.55
CA ARG A 314 3.13 14.57 5.64
C ARG A 314 2.11 14.30 6.74
N THR A 315 1.39 15.31 7.20
CA THR A 315 0.40 15.18 8.31
C THR A 315 -1.05 15.51 7.93
N ILE A 316 -1.28 16.04 6.73
CA ILE A 316 -2.54 16.66 6.29
C ILE A 316 -3.78 15.81 6.59
N ARG A 317 -3.75 14.53 6.22
CA ARG A 317 -4.91 13.64 6.36
C ARG A 317 -5.07 13.17 7.80
N SER A 318 -3.99 12.86 8.49
CA SER A 318 -4.02 12.56 9.93
C SER A 318 -4.61 13.72 10.74
N ASP A 319 -4.26 14.96 10.41
CA ASP A 319 -4.75 16.15 11.12
C ASP A 319 -6.22 16.44 10.78
N ALA A 320 -6.63 16.26 9.51
CA ALA A 320 -8.03 16.35 9.12
C ALA A 320 -8.90 15.28 9.82
N LEU A 321 -8.40 14.04 9.97
CA LEU A 321 -9.08 12.98 10.70
C LEU A 321 -9.19 13.28 12.20
N LYS A 322 -8.11 13.76 12.83
CA LYS A 322 -8.14 14.23 14.23
C LYS A 322 -9.16 15.35 14.42
N LEU A 323 -9.21 16.32 13.50
CA LEU A 323 -10.16 17.42 13.54
C LEU A 323 -11.61 16.90 13.40
N ASN A 324 -11.87 16.03 12.43
CA ASN A 324 -13.21 15.44 12.24
C ASN A 324 -13.66 14.63 13.46
N ASN A 325 -12.77 13.83 14.05
CA ASN A 325 -13.06 13.09 15.28
C ASN A 325 -13.29 14.04 16.46
N ALA A 326 -12.53 15.12 16.57
CA ALA A 326 -12.72 16.13 17.62
C ALA A 326 -14.06 16.88 17.45
N ILE A 327 -14.48 17.16 16.21
CA ILE A 327 -15.79 17.75 15.90
C ILE A 327 -16.91 16.77 16.25
N ASP A 328 -16.77 15.48 15.91
CA ASP A 328 -17.76 14.44 16.25
C ASP A 328 -17.86 14.22 17.77
N LEU A 329 -16.74 14.24 18.48
CA LEU A 329 -16.74 14.16 19.95
C LEU A 329 -17.37 15.41 20.58
N LYS A 330 -17.06 16.61 20.08
CA LYS A 330 -17.70 17.86 20.54
C LYS A 330 -19.20 17.88 20.23
N SER A 331 -19.62 17.36 19.07
CA SER A 331 -21.04 17.28 18.71
C SER A 331 -21.78 16.32 19.63
N LYS A 332 -21.21 15.14 19.91
CA LYS A 332 -21.75 14.17 20.88
C LYS A 332 -21.78 14.71 22.30
N SER A 333 -20.73 15.41 22.74
CA SER A 333 -20.68 16.07 24.05
C SER A 333 -21.78 17.11 24.20
N LYS A 334 -21.96 17.97 23.19
CA LYS A 334 -22.98 19.02 23.19
C LYS A 334 -24.40 18.45 23.13
N VAL A 335 -24.59 17.34 22.41
CA VAL A 335 -25.86 16.59 22.43
C VAL A 335 -26.13 16.02 23.83
N ASN A 336 -25.13 15.47 24.50
CA ASN A 336 -25.27 14.96 25.86
C ASN A 336 -25.55 16.06 26.90
N GLU A 337 -24.88 17.21 26.82
CA GLU A 337 -25.17 18.37 27.68
C GLU A 337 -26.61 18.86 27.51
N VAL A 338 -27.09 19.01 26.26
CA VAL A 338 -28.48 19.40 26.00
C VAL A 338 -29.46 18.33 26.50
N LEU A 339 -29.13 17.05 26.38
CA LEU A 339 -29.94 15.96 26.93
C LEU A 339 -29.98 16.00 28.47
N HIS A 340 -28.85 16.26 29.13
CA HIS A 340 -28.78 16.43 30.57
C HIS A 340 -29.58 17.65 31.04
N ASP A 341 -29.42 18.82 30.40
CA ASP A 341 -30.19 20.02 30.71
C ASP A 341 -31.71 19.81 30.50
N VAL A 342 -32.11 19.04 29.48
CA VAL A 342 -33.52 18.72 29.23
C VAL A 342 -34.08 17.70 30.22
N ILE A 343 -33.26 16.75 30.69
CA ILE A 343 -33.65 15.79 31.73
C ILE A 343 -33.76 16.48 33.09
N ASP A 344 -32.80 17.33 33.44
CA ASP A 344 -32.78 18.09 34.69
C ASP A 344 -33.90 19.14 34.74
N ASN A 345 -34.20 19.82 33.62
CA ASN A 345 -35.34 20.73 33.54
C ASN A 345 -36.70 20.01 33.52
N ASN A 346 -36.81 18.79 32.97
CA ASN A 346 -38.06 18.01 33.00
C ASN A 346 -38.37 17.41 34.37
N ASN A 347 -37.36 17.22 35.23
CA ASN A 347 -37.58 16.79 36.61
C ASN A 347 -38.16 17.92 37.49
N ASN A 348 -38.23 19.16 36.99
CA ASN A 348 -38.80 20.32 37.68
C ASN A 348 -40.16 20.79 37.15
N THR A 349 -40.78 20.10 36.19
CA THR A 349 -42.12 20.46 35.69
C THR A 349 -43.06 19.27 35.71
N HIS A 350 -43.97 19.24 36.69
CA HIS A 350 -45.16 18.40 36.67
C HIS A 350 -46.02 18.77 35.46
N SER A 351 -46.04 17.91 34.44
CA SER A 351 -47.13 17.87 33.47
C SER A 351 -47.36 16.43 32.98
N PRO A 352 -48.58 15.88 33.05
CA PRO A 352 -48.84 14.48 32.80
C PRO A 352 -49.09 14.19 31.29
N HIS A 353 -48.83 12.94 30.90
CA HIS A 353 -49.31 12.27 29.67
C HIS A 353 -48.52 12.38 28.36
N LEU A 354 -47.22 12.07 28.35
CA LEU A 354 -46.57 11.50 27.16
C LEU A 354 -45.65 10.34 27.55
N SER A 355 -45.73 9.20 26.86
CA SER A 355 -44.80 8.09 27.07
C SER A 355 -43.38 8.46 26.63
N LYS A 356 -42.38 7.73 27.14
CA LYS A 356 -40.95 8.00 26.89
C LYS A 356 -40.60 7.88 25.39
N GLU A 357 -41.26 6.97 24.67
CA GLU A 357 -41.09 6.76 23.23
C GLU A 357 -41.74 7.90 22.41
N GLU A 358 -42.91 8.41 22.81
CA GLU A 358 -43.57 9.53 22.12
C GLU A 358 -42.77 10.83 22.23
N ARG A 359 -42.14 11.08 23.39
CA ARG A 359 -41.23 12.22 23.56
C ARG A 359 -40.00 12.09 22.66
N LYS A 360 -39.40 10.91 22.58
CA LYS A 360 -38.23 10.64 21.72
C LYS A 360 -38.55 10.85 20.24
N LEU A 361 -39.74 10.41 19.78
CA LEU A 361 -40.19 10.56 18.40
C LEU A 361 -40.52 12.02 18.04
N MET A 362 -41.13 12.77 18.96
CA MET A 362 -41.44 14.19 18.76
C MET A 362 -40.17 15.05 18.64
N TYR A 363 -39.14 14.74 19.44
CA TYR A 363 -37.83 15.40 19.37
C TYR A 363 -37.06 15.07 18.09
N MET A 364 -37.08 13.82 17.63
CA MET A 364 -36.48 13.42 16.34
C MET A 364 -37.14 14.15 15.16
N LYS A 365 -38.48 14.33 15.17
CA LYS A 365 -39.21 15.10 14.15
C LYS A 365 -38.84 16.58 14.15
N LYS A 366 -38.63 17.20 15.33
CA LYS A 366 -38.26 18.62 15.47
C LYS A 366 -36.81 18.92 15.08
N TYR A 367 -35.91 17.94 15.20
CA TYR A 367 -34.51 18.06 14.76
C TYR A 367 -34.33 17.75 13.26
N SER A 368 -35.09 16.81 12.70
CA SER A 368 -35.07 16.52 11.26
C SER A 368 -35.57 17.70 10.42
N SER A 369 -36.58 18.46 10.90
CA SER A 369 -37.06 19.67 10.22
C SER A 369 -36.09 20.85 10.26
N LYS A 370 -35.12 20.86 11.18
CA LYS A 370 -34.05 21.87 11.26
C LYS A 370 -32.81 21.53 10.42
N GLN A 371 -32.58 20.25 10.11
CA GLN A 371 -31.46 19.85 9.25
C GLN A 371 -31.65 20.23 7.76
N HIS A 372 -32.89 20.37 7.30
CA HIS A 372 -33.19 20.80 5.94
C HIS A 372 -32.93 22.29 5.67
N THR A 373 -32.82 23.12 6.70
CA THR A 373 -32.52 24.57 6.54
C THR A 373 -31.03 24.91 6.71
N THR A 374 -30.24 24.06 7.38
CA THR A 374 -28.79 24.27 7.55
C THR A 374 -27.91 23.64 6.47
N THR A 375 -28.45 22.73 5.66
CA THR A 375 -27.70 22.12 4.53
C THR A 375 -27.62 23.03 3.31
N SER A 376 -28.59 23.94 3.11
CA SER A 376 -28.57 24.93 2.03
C SER A 376 -27.63 26.12 2.28
N SER A 377 -27.45 26.57 3.53
CA SER A 377 -26.60 27.74 3.83
C SER A 377 -25.09 27.43 3.85
N ASN A 378 -24.70 26.17 4.09
CA ASN A 378 -23.28 25.78 4.11
C ASN A 378 -22.70 25.50 2.70
N LEU A 379 -23.55 25.33 1.69
CA LEU A 379 -23.13 25.18 0.29
C LEU A 379 -22.81 26.53 -0.36
N GLU A 380 -23.41 27.65 0.07
CA GLU A 380 -23.09 28.97 -0.48
C GLU A 380 -21.83 29.60 0.13
N GLN A 381 -21.50 29.31 1.40
CA GLN A 381 -20.29 29.87 2.04
C GLN A 381 -18.99 29.15 1.67
N THR A 382 -19.05 27.91 1.18
CA THR A 382 -17.87 27.17 0.70
C THR A 382 -17.46 27.57 -0.73
N SER A 383 -18.37 28.14 -1.52
CA SER A 383 -18.06 28.69 -2.85
C SER A 383 -17.33 30.03 -2.84
N THR A 384 -17.46 30.84 -1.79
CA THR A 384 -16.91 32.22 -1.76
C THR A 384 -15.47 32.30 -1.22
N VAL A 385 -14.99 31.25 -0.55
CA VAL A 385 -13.61 31.21 -0.01
C VAL A 385 -12.60 30.69 -1.05
N ILE A 386 -13.05 30.06 -2.13
CA ILE A 386 -12.17 29.49 -3.17
C ILE A 386 -11.84 30.50 -4.29
N THR A 387 -12.57 31.62 -4.42
CA THR A 387 -12.36 32.58 -5.54
C THR A 387 -11.43 33.77 -5.23
N ASN A 388 -11.02 33.99 -3.97
CA ASN A 388 -10.23 35.20 -3.61
C ASN A 388 -8.75 34.94 -3.27
N GLY A 389 -8.19 33.79 -3.64
CA GLY A 389 -6.78 33.44 -3.39
C GLY A 389 -5.80 33.70 -4.55
N TYR A 390 -6.27 34.17 -5.71
CA TYR A 390 -5.44 34.44 -6.89
C TYR A 390 -5.47 35.94 -7.24
N HIS A 391 -4.80 36.77 -6.44
CA HIS A 391 -4.16 37.99 -6.93
C HIS A 391 -3.28 38.64 -5.83
N SER A 392 -1.97 38.58 -6.03
CA SER A 392 -0.98 39.66 -5.83
C SER A 392 0.35 39.10 -5.31
N LYS A 393 1.34 39.13 -6.19
CA LYS A 393 2.75 39.47 -5.91
C LYS A 393 3.51 39.45 -7.23
N ASN A 394 3.40 40.58 -7.93
CA ASN A 394 4.40 41.10 -8.86
C ASN A 394 4.45 42.61 -8.57
N GLU A 395 5.50 43.02 -7.87
CA GLU A 395 6.18 44.30 -7.98
C GLU A 395 7.59 44.12 -7.40
#